data_AF-A0A1V5S889-F1
#
_entry.id   AF-A0A1V5S889-F1
#
_cell.length_a   1.000
_cell.length_b   1.000
_cell.length_c   1.000
_cell.angle_alpha   90.00
_cell.angle_beta   90.00
_cell.angle_gamma   90.00
#
_symmetry.space_group_name_H-M   'P 1'
#
loop_
_entity.id
_entity.type
_entity.pdbx_description
1 polymer ?
#
loop_
_entity_poly.entity_id
_entity_poly.type
_entity_poly.pdbx_seq_one_letter_code
_entity_poly.pdbx_strand_id
1 'polypeptide(L)'
;MLNRVFLFLKHERVYLLLIVLIGVFYAAIMTETGRKIRASQAVPSQAMEEFKAAERQFNEQSFSGWASEEFRNQNPLLTRSFEFFTLFFLLAIVAGLGIDFILLVRPSLRKKLLYRPDPPPVREWPFSILLRTVVLFITWGIVLSVAIGLLESFFLKTGSENLLMILHTLILDVLGLILVVYFLKKQGSSWRELGFNIPQGKVFREMGIGITGYLGTLPLFVLVLMALMYFSSLFSYEPPPHPLVNVFVEEEKRQPFLVIFSILFGAVIGPVFEEIFFRGFCYPILKGKIGKVGAMVVSSAFFASIHHTGFVFWPIFILGMALAYLYETRRSLLAPMTLHVVHNSLLIGYFFLAKQVISSSHPL
;
A
#
# COMPACT_ATOMS: atom_id res chain seq x y z
N MET A 1 9.33 23.89 7.29
CA MET A 1 9.30 22.53 7.88
C MET A 1 10.49 22.28 8.79
N LEU A 2 11.72 22.45 8.31
CA LEU A 2 12.96 22.22 9.07
C LEU A 2 13.00 22.91 10.44
N ASN A 3 12.63 24.19 10.53
CA ASN A 3 12.56 24.89 11.82
C ASN A 3 11.64 24.22 12.84
N ARG A 4 10.54 23.59 12.40
CA ARG A 4 9.61 22.88 13.29
C ARG A 4 10.19 21.56 13.79
N VAL A 5 10.93 20.85 12.93
CA VAL A 5 11.69 19.65 13.32
C VAL A 5 12.77 20.03 14.33
N PHE A 6 13.54 21.08 14.05
CA PHE A 6 14.56 21.57 14.97
C PHE A 6 13.98 21.96 16.34
N LEU A 7 12.86 22.71 16.35
CA LEU A 7 12.16 23.07 17.58
C LEU A 7 11.64 21.85 18.32
N PHE A 8 11.11 20.84 17.60
CA PHE A 8 10.70 19.57 18.19
C PHE A 8 11.88 18.89 18.91
N LEU A 9 13.01 18.70 18.22
CA LEU A 9 14.19 18.06 18.78
C LEU A 9 14.76 18.82 19.99
N LYS A 10 14.70 20.16 19.97
CA LYS A 10 15.18 21.01 21.08
C LYS A 10 14.35 20.85 22.35
N HIS A 11 13.02 20.71 22.24
CA HIS A 11 12.12 20.71 23.40
C HIS A 11 11.73 19.29 23.85
N GLU A 12 11.77 18.32 22.96
CA GLU A 12 11.27 16.95 23.19
C GLU A 12 12.43 15.96 23.42
N ARG A 13 13.18 16.15 24.51
CA ARG A 13 14.43 15.40 24.77
C ARG A 13 14.28 13.88 24.72
N VAL A 14 13.14 13.35 25.21
CA VAL A 14 12.84 11.91 25.15
C VAL A 14 12.76 11.42 23.71
N TYR A 15 12.10 12.17 22.82
CA TYR A 15 11.97 11.78 21.42
C TYR A 15 13.27 11.97 20.65
N LEU A 16 14.09 12.97 21.00
CA LEU A 16 15.45 13.08 20.48
C LEU A 16 16.28 11.85 20.84
N LEU A 17 16.23 11.39 22.09
CA LEU A 17 16.91 10.17 22.52
C LEU A 17 16.41 8.95 21.74
N LEU A 18 15.09 8.79 21.57
CA LEU A 18 14.52 7.70 20.76
C LEU A 18 15.01 7.75 19.31
N ILE A 19 15.07 8.92 18.68
CA ILE A 19 15.59 9.07 17.32
C ILE A 19 17.06 8.66 17.24
N VAL A 20 17.88 9.05 18.22
CA VAL A 20 19.28 8.63 18.30
C VAL A 20 19.38 7.11 18.46
N LEU A 21 18.58 6.51 19.34
CA LEU A 21 18.56 5.06 19.56
C LEU A 21 18.11 4.30 18.30
N ILE A 22 17.09 4.78 17.59
CA ILE A 22 16.67 4.26 16.29
C ILE A 22 17.83 4.31 15.30
N GLY A 23 18.52 5.45 15.20
CA GLY A 23 19.67 5.62 14.32
C GLY A 23 20.82 4.68 14.64
N VAL A 24 21.15 4.50 15.92
CA VAL A 24 22.18 3.55 16.38
C VAL A 24 21.77 2.11 16.07
N PHE A 25 20.52 1.73 16.32
CA PHE A 25 20.00 0.40 16.03
C PHE A 25 20.12 0.05 14.55
N TYR A 26 19.63 0.93 13.66
CA TYR A 26 19.75 0.70 12.22
C TYR A 26 21.20 0.77 11.73
N ALA A 27 22.05 1.61 12.30
CA ALA A 27 23.48 1.63 11.96
C ALA A 27 24.16 0.30 12.34
N ALA A 28 23.89 -0.23 13.54
CA ALA A 28 24.40 -1.53 13.99
C ALA A 28 23.95 -2.66 13.05
N ILE A 29 22.65 -2.72 12.74
CA ILE A 29 22.09 -3.66 11.76
C ILE A 29 22.79 -3.49 10.41
N MET A 30 22.86 -2.29 9.83
CA MET A 30 23.50 -2.10 8.53
C MET A 30 24.96 -2.60 8.49
N THR A 31 25.71 -2.46 9.59
CA THR A 31 27.09 -2.98 9.69
C THR A 31 27.18 -4.50 9.84
N GLU A 32 26.23 -5.12 10.54
CA GLU A 32 26.24 -6.54 10.88
C GLU A 32 25.50 -7.39 9.82
N THR A 33 24.35 -6.90 9.38
CA THR A 33 23.50 -7.50 8.36
C THR A 33 24.08 -7.31 6.96
N GLY A 34 24.88 -6.28 6.68
CA GLY A 34 25.65 -6.17 5.42
C GLY A 34 26.63 -7.33 5.20
N ARG A 35 27.10 -7.99 6.27
CA ARG A 35 27.92 -9.21 6.23
C ARG A 35 27.10 -10.50 6.14
N LYS A 36 25.97 -10.59 6.85
CA LYS A 36 25.09 -11.79 6.86
C LYS A 36 24.12 -11.87 5.68
N ILE A 37 23.56 -10.77 5.18
CA ILE A 37 22.67 -10.73 4.00
C ILE A 37 23.42 -11.15 2.73
N ARG A 38 24.70 -10.77 2.57
CA ARG A 38 25.57 -11.31 1.50
C ARG A 38 25.80 -12.82 1.61
N ALA A 39 25.56 -13.42 2.78
CA ALA A 39 25.73 -14.85 3.04
C ALA A 39 24.41 -15.63 3.17
N SER A 40 23.26 -14.98 3.39
CA SER A 40 21.96 -15.61 3.65
C SER A 40 20.84 -15.21 2.67
N GLN A 41 21.06 -14.23 1.79
CA GLN A 41 20.22 -14.12 0.61
C GLN A 41 20.55 -15.27 -0.33
N ALA A 42 19.51 -15.92 -0.86
CA ALA A 42 19.53 -16.79 -2.03
C ALA A 42 19.67 -18.31 -1.82
N VAL A 43 18.87 -18.90 -0.93
CA VAL A 43 18.19 -20.14 -1.34
C VAL A 43 16.69 -19.87 -1.33
N PRO A 44 16.08 -19.55 -2.48
CA PRO A 44 14.63 -19.47 -2.58
C PRO A 44 14.03 -20.80 -2.13
N SER A 45 12.86 -20.79 -1.50
CA SER A 45 12.15 -22.03 -1.21
C SER A 45 11.94 -22.81 -2.51
N GLN A 46 11.88 -24.14 -2.44
CA GLN A 46 11.64 -24.97 -3.63
C GLN A 46 10.41 -24.50 -4.42
N ALA A 47 9.33 -24.10 -3.72
CA ALA A 47 8.13 -23.55 -4.35
C ALA A 47 8.38 -22.22 -5.10
N MET A 48 9.25 -21.36 -4.55
CA MET A 48 9.65 -20.12 -5.21
C MET A 48 10.58 -20.36 -6.41
N GLU A 49 11.49 -21.34 -6.32
CA GLU A 49 12.31 -21.75 -7.47
C GLU A 49 11.46 -22.32 -8.60
N GLU A 50 10.51 -23.22 -8.27
CA GLU A 50 9.54 -23.78 -9.22
C GLU A 50 8.71 -22.67 -9.88
N PHE A 51 8.19 -21.71 -9.09
CA PHE A 51 7.43 -20.59 -9.63
C PHE A 51 8.26 -19.71 -10.57
N LYS A 52 9.50 -19.36 -10.19
CA LYS A 52 10.40 -18.56 -11.04
C LYS A 52 10.82 -19.30 -12.31
N ALA A 53 11.01 -20.61 -12.23
CA ALA A 53 11.30 -21.44 -13.40
C ALA A 53 10.10 -21.43 -14.38
N ALA A 54 8.88 -21.61 -13.87
CA ALA A 54 7.66 -21.51 -14.65
C ALA A 54 7.48 -20.11 -15.25
N GLU A 55 7.76 -19.05 -14.50
CA GLU A 55 7.70 -17.66 -14.98
C GLU A 55 8.71 -17.40 -16.12
N ARG A 56 9.95 -17.90 -16.02
CA ARG A 56 10.96 -17.75 -17.08
C ARG A 56 10.54 -18.49 -18.35
N GLN A 57 10.09 -19.74 -18.23
CA GLN A 57 9.59 -20.51 -19.36
C GLN A 57 8.37 -19.84 -20.03
N PHE A 58 7.45 -19.34 -19.22
CA PHE A 58 6.29 -18.57 -19.68
C PHE A 58 6.71 -17.33 -20.48
N ASN A 59 7.73 -16.60 -20.02
CA ASN A 59 8.23 -15.41 -20.70
C ASN A 59 9.00 -15.74 -22.00
N GLU A 60 9.77 -16.83 -22.05
CA GLU A 60 10.53 -17.26 -23.23
C GLU A 60 9.62 -17.78 -24.36
N GLN A 61 8.54 -18.49 -24.03
CA GLN A 61 7.62 -19.04 -25.03
C GLN A 61 6.66 -18.00 -25.64
N SER A 62 6.72 -16.74 -25.20
CA SER A 62 5.86 -15.63 -25.64
C SER A 62 4.35 -15.92 -25.49
N PHE A 63 3.51 -14.92 -25.77
CA PHE A 63 2.03 -14.92 -25.66
C PHE A 63 1.27 -16.14 -26.26
N SER A 64 1.93 -17.08 -26.94
CA SER A 64 1.35 -18.25 -27.61
C SER A 64 0.97 -19.42 -26.69
N GLY A 65 1.62 -19.62 -25.53
CA GLY A 65 1.42 -20.81 -24.69
C GLY A 65 0.04 -20.88 -24.02
N TRP A 66 -0.30 -19.88 -23.21
CA TRP A 66 -1.62 -19.79 -22.55
C TRP A 66 -2.76 -19.45 -23.53
N ALA A 67 -2.44 -18.84 -24.67
CA ALA A 67 -3.40 -18.55 -25.72
C ALA A 67 -3.61 -19.74 -26.66
N SER A 68 -2.84 -20.83 -26.51
CA SER A 68 -2.98 -22.05 -27.32
C SER A 68 -4.33 -22.72 -27.10
N GLU A 69 -4.88 -23.29 -28.17
CA GLU A 69 -6.17 -23.98 -28.13
C GLU A 69 -6.15 -25.17 -27.15
N GLU A 70 -4.99 -25.84 -27.02
CA GLU A 70 -4.77 -26.91 -26.05
C GLU A 70 -4.92 -26.44 -24.60
N PHE A 71 -4.23 -25.36 -24.21
CA PHE A 71 -4.35 -24.81 -22.86
C PHE A 71 -5.78 -24.34 -22.55
N ARG A 72 -6.45 -23.69 -23.52
CA ARG A 72 -7.85 -23.24 -23.36
C ARG A 72 -8.81 -24.40 -23.14
N ASN A 73 -8.60 -25.51 -23.84
CA ASN A 73 -9.42 -26.71 -23.71
C ASN A 73 -9.18 -27.42 -22.38
N GLN A 74 -7.93 -27.45 -21.89
CA GLN A 74 -7.59 -28.04 -20.60
C GLN A 74 -8.03 -27.17 -19.41
N ASN A 75 -7.99 -25.83 -19.55
CA ASN A 75 -8.25 -24.87 -18.48
C ASN A 75 -9.29 -23.80 -18.88
N PRO A 76 -10.55 -24.19 -19.20
CA PRO A 76 -11.54 -23.27 -19.78
C PRO A 76 -11.99 -22.17 -18.81
N LEU A 77 -12.12 -22.45 -17.51
CA LEU A 77 -12.50 -21.46 -16.50
C LEU A 77 -11.39 -20.44 -16.24
N LEU A 78 -10.14 -20.89 -16.21
CA LEU A 78 -8.97 -20.05 -15.99
C LEU A 78 -8.76 -19.10 -17.17
N THR A 79 -8.86 -19.63 -18.39
CA THR A 79 -8.80 -18.85 -19.63
C THR A 79 -9.89 -17.76 -19.65
N ARG A 80 -11.16 -18.15 -19.44
CA ARG A 80 -12.28 -17.18 -19.41
C ARG A 80 -12.10 -16.11 -18.33
N SER A 81 -11.60 -16.49 -17.16
CA SER A 81 -11.30 -15.54 -16.09
C SER A 81 -10.20 -14.55 -16.50
N PHE A 82 -9.13 -15.02 -17.13
CA PHE A 82 -8.03 -14.18 -17.61
C PHE A 82 -8.47 -13.24 -18.75
N GLU A 83 -9.22 -13.75 -19.72
CA GLU A 83 -9.83 -12.94 -20.79
C GLU A 83 -10.78 -11.88 -20.21
N PHE A 84 -11.63 -12.26 -19.25
CA PHE A 84 -12.52 -11.35 -18.57
C PHE A 84 -11.77 -10.24 -17.83
N PHE A 85 -10.74 -10.58 -17.04
CA PHE A 85 -9.94 -9.58 -16.32
C PHE A 85 -9.20 -8.64 -17.28
N THR A 86 -8.66 -9.18 -18.37
CA THR A 86 -8.00 -8.38 -19.42
C THR A 86 -8.97 -7.39 -20.05
N LEU A 87 -10.15 -7.87 -20.48
CA LEU A 87 -11.19 -7.02 -21.05
C LEU A 87 -11.69 -6.00 -20.02
N PHE A 88 -11.89 -6.40 -18.77
CA PHE A 88 -12.30 -5.52 -17.68
C PHE A 88 -11.31 -4.37 -17.50
N PHE A 89 -10.00 -4.64 -17.42
CA PHE A 89 -8.99 -3.59 -17.27
C PHE A 89 -8.91 -2.67 -18.49
N LEU A 90 -9.01 -3.22 -19.71
CA LEU A 90 -9.05 -2.41 -20.93
C LEU A 90 -10.26 -1.45 -20.93
N LEU A 91 -11.45 -1.97 -20.62
CA LEU A 91 -12.66 -1.16 -20.51
C LEU A 91 -12.57 -0.14 -19.36
N ALA A 92 -11.97 -0.52 -18.23
CA ALA A 92 -11.75 0.37 -17.09
C ALA A 92 -10.79 1.52 -17.43
N ILE A 93 -9.73 1.27 -18.20
CA ILE A 93 -8.82 2.31 -18.70
C ILE A 93 -9.55 3.25 -19.65
N VAL A 94 -10.33 2.72 -20.62
CA VAL A 94 -11.12 3.54 -21.54
C VAL A 94 -12.16 4.39 -20.79
N ALA A 95 -12.86 3.78 -19.83
CA ALA A 95 -13.80 4.49 -18.97
C ALA A 95 -13.10 5.58 -18.14
N GLY A 96 -11.92 5.29 -17.60
CA GLY A 96 -11.07 6.24 -16.89
C GLY A 96 -10.69 7.45 -17.74
N LEU A 97 -10.18 7.22 -18.95
CA LEU A 97 -9.86 8.27 -19.91
C LEU A 97 -11.10 9.12 -20.26
N GLY A 98 -12.26 8.48 -20.44
CA GLY A 98 -13.52 9.17 -20.66
C GLY A 98 -13.95 10.04 -19.47
N ILE A 99 -13.84 9.52 -18.25
CA ILE A 99 -14.10 10.27 -17.01
C ILE A 99 -13.19 11.49 -16.92
N ASP A 100 -11.88 11.31 -17.11
CA ASP A 100 -10.91 12.40 -17.03
C ASP A 100 -11.18 13.47 -18.08
N PHE A 101 -11.45 13.08 -19.33
CA PHE A 101 -11.83 13.99 -20.39
C PHE A 101 -13.10 14.79 -20.05
N ILE A 102 -14.15 14.12 -19.58
CA ILE A 102 -15.40 14.79 -19.17
C ILE A 102 -15.15 15.76 -18.02
N LEU A 103 -14.38 15.37 -17.01
CA LEU A 103 -14.08 16.21 -15.85
C LEU A 103 -13.17 17.40 -16.20
N LEU A 104 -12.36 17.28 -17.24
CA LEU A 104 -11.53 18.35 -17.79
C LEU A 104 -12.39 19.37 -18.57
N VAL A 105 -13.26 18.91 -19.46
CA VAL A 105 -14.08 19.76 -20.34
C VAL A 105 -15.34 20.30 -19.65
N ARG A 106 -15.83 19.67 -18.57
CA ARG A 106 -17.00 20.11 -17.79
C ARG A 106 -16.66 20.42 -16.32
N PRO A 107 -16.05 21.59 -16.03
CA PRO A 107 -15.71 22.00 -14.65
C PRO A 107 -16.92 22.08 -13.71
N SER A 108 -18.11 22.39 -14.22
CA SER A 108 -19.35 22.41 -13.44
C SER A 108 -19.71 21.01 -12.91
N LEU A 109 -19.58 19.99 -13.74
CA LEU A 109 -19.79 18.59 -13.33
C LEU A 109 -18.73 18.14 -12.34
N ARG A 110 -17.45 18.50 -12.56
CA ARG A 110 -16.36 18.26 -11.61
C ARG A 110 -16.67 18.87 -10.24
N LYS A 111 -17.11 20.13 -10.18
CA LYS A 111 -17.52 20.80 -8.93
C LYS A 111 -18.72 20.11 -8.26
N LYS A 112 -19.69 19.63 -9.04
CA LYS A 112 -20.89 18.93 -8.53
C LYS A 112 -20.57 17.54 -7.97
N LEU A 113 -19.78 16.75 -8.69
CA LEU A 113 -19.35 15.42 -8.25
C LEU A 113 -18.44 15.52 -7.03
N LEU A 114 -17.41 16.36 -7.13
CA LEU A 114 -16.44 16.63 -6.07
C LEU A 114 -16.88 17.78 -5.16
N TYR A 115 -18.19 17.86 -4.89
CA TYR A 115 -18.73 18.79 -3.90
C TYR A 115 -17.87 18.74 -2.64
N ARG A 116 -17.40 19.91 -2.20
CA ARG A 116 -16.57 20.06 -1.01
C ARG A 116 -17.51 20.42 0.14
N PRO A 117 -17.78 19.51 1.10
CA PRO A 117 -18.51 19.87 2.31
C PRO A 117 -17.78 20.99 3.04
N ASP A 118 -18.45 21.79 3.86
CA ASP A 118 -17.78 22.80 4.69
C ASP A 118 -16.71 22.17 5.60
N PRO A 119 -15.63 22.89 5.91
CA PRO A 119 -14.59 22.34 6.74
C PRO A 119 -15.17 22.06 8.13
N PRO A 120 -14.77 20.97 8.80
CA PRO A 120 -14.95 20.91 10.24
C PRO A 120 -14.27 22.15 10.88
N PRO A 121 -14.73 22.59 12.06
CA PRO A 121 -14.16 23.76 12.74
C PRO A 121 -12.63 23.71 12.74
N VAL A 122 -12.00 24.86 12.46
CA VAL A 122 -10.56 24.97 12.24
C VAL A 122 -9.81 24.61 13.53
N ARG A 123 -9.41 23.36 13.67
CA ARG A 123 -8.44 22.93 14.66
C ARG A 123 -7.18 22.51 13.92
N GLU A 124 -6.20 23.39 13.90
CA GLU A 124 -4.88 23.04 13.40
C GLU A 124 -4.16 22.16 14.42
N TRP A 125 -3.88 20.92 14.05
CA TRP A 125 -3.07 20.05 14.89
C TRP A 125 -1.58 20.46 14.82
N PRO A 126 -0.87 20.39 15.96
CA PRO A 126 0.55 20.74 16.00
C PRO A 126 1.38 19.73 15.20
N PHE A 127 2.40 20.19 14.50
CA PHE A 127 3.28 19.28 13.73
C PHE A 127 3.99 18.25 14.62
N SER A 128 4.21 18.59 15.89
CA SER A 128 4.87 17.69 16.85
C SER A 128 4.12 16.39 17.08
N ILE A 129 2.78 16.35 17.04
CA ILE A 129 2.06 15.07 17.25
C ILE A 129 2.33 14.08 16.12
N LEU A 130 2.52 14.53 14.88
CA LEU A 130 2.91 13.65 13.77
C LEU A 130 4.28 13.03 14.02
N LEU A 131 5.26 13.85 14.42
CA LEU A 131 6.60 13.38 14.74
C LEU A 131 6.60 12.41 15.92
N ARG A 132 5.84 12.71 17.00
CA ARG A 132 5.71 11.80 18.15
C ARG A 132 5.12 10.45 17.74
N THR A 133 4.06 10.46 16.93
CA THR A 133 3.44 9.23 16.43
C THR A 133 4.42 8.41 15.59
N VAL A 134 5.12 9.02 14.64
CA VAL A 134 6.08 8.33 13.78
C VAL A 134 7.26 7.75 14.58
N VAL A 135 7.85 8.54 15.49
CA VAL A 135 8.97 8.08 16.33
C VAL A 135 8.54 6.92 17.23
N LEU A 136 7.37 7.00 17.86
CA LEU A 136 6.86 5.93 18.70
C LEU A 136 6.51 4.68 17.91
N PHE A 137 5.91 4.83 16.72
CA PHE A 137 5.61 3.72 15.83
C PHE A 137 6.89 2.95 15.45
N ILE A 138 7.94 3.66 15.03
CA ILE A 138 9.23 3.04 14.69
C ILE A 138 9.88 2.40 15.92
N THR A 139 9.87 3.11 17.07
CA THR A 139 10.44 2.60 18.33
C THR A 139 9.79 1.28 18.73
N TRP A 140 8.47 1.22 18.73
CA TRP A 140 7.74 0.01 19.09
C TRP A 140 7.83 -1.08 18.04
N GLY A 141 7.97 -0.72 16.75
CA GLY A 141 8.34 -1.67 15.69
C GLY A 141 9.65 -2.40 16.00
N ILE A 142 10.69 -1.64 16.38
CA ILE A 142 11.98 -2.20 16.78
C ILE A 142 11.82 -3.07 18.04
N VAL A 143 11.13 -2.58 19.07
CA VAL A 143 10.90 -3.34 20.31
C VAL A 143 10.17 -4.66 20.02
N LEU A 144 9.13 -4.63 19.18
CA LEU A 144 8.37 -5.81 18.80
C LEU A 144 9.24 -6.79 18.00
N SER A 145 10.01 -6.30 17.03
CA SER A 145 10.95 -7.12 16.25
C SER A 145 11.99 -7.81 17.15
N VAL A 146 12.58 -7.08 18.11
CA VAL A 146 13.53 -7.66 19.08
C VAL A 146 12.84 -8.66 20.00
N ALA A 147 11.64 -8.36 20.49
CA ALA A 147 10.90 -9.26 21.37
C ALA A 147 10.55 -10.58 20.66
N ILE A 148 10.09 -10.54 19.40
CA ILE A 148 9.84 -11.74 18.59
C ILE A 148 11.14 -12.52 18.39
N GLY A 149 12.23 -11.87 18.00
CA GLY A 149 13.51 -12.55 17.79
C GLY A 149 14.06 -13.20 19.07
N LEU A 150 13.88 -12.56 20.24
CA LEU A 150 14.23 -13.16 21.52
C LEU A 150 13.34 -14.37 21.84
N LEU A 151 12.02 -14.26 21.64
CA LEU A 151 11.10 -15.39 21.82
C LEU A 151 11.50 -16.58 20.93
N GLU A 152 11.81 -16.36 19.66
CA GLU A 152 12.29 -17.40 18.75
C GLU A 152 13.64 -18.01 19.17
N SER A 153 14.48 -17.26 19.88
CA SER A 153 15.77 -17.77 20.39
C SER A 153 15.61 -18.67 21.62
N PHE A 154 14.58 -18.44 22.44
CA PHE A 154 14.33 -19.19 23.67
C PHE A 154 13.34 -20.35 23.50
N PHE A 155 12.43 -20.27 22.53
CA PHE A 155 11.43 -21.30 22.23
C PHE A 155 11.71 -21.95 20.86
N LEU A 156 11.35 -23.24 20.68
CA LEU A 156 11.38 -23.88 19.36
C LEU A 156 10.55 -23.07 18.37
N LYS A 157 11.04 -22.81 17.14
CA LYS A 157 10.37 -22.07 16.05
C LYS A 157 8.84 -22.25 16.11
N THR A 158 8.13 -21.25 16.66
CA THR A 158 6.75 -21.39 17.14
C THR A 158 5.68 -21.12 16.06
N GLY A 159 6.06 -20.88 14.81
CA GLY A 159 5.12 -20.65 13.71
C GLY A 159 5.81 -20.50 12.34
N SER A 160 5.01 -20.34 11.29
CA SER A 160 5.55 -19.95 9.98
C SER A 160 6.07 -18.51 10.04
N GLU A 161 7.21 -18.24 9.40
CA GLU A 161 7.82 -16.90 9.34
C GLU A 161 6.83 -15.88 8.75
N ASN A 162 6.01 -16.32 7.78
CA ASN A 162 4.93 -15.56 7.17
C ASN A 162 3.83 -15.18 8.17
N LEU A 163 3.40 -16.10 9.06
CA LEU A 163 2.42 -15.81 10.11
C LEU A 163 2.98 -14.77 11.09
N LEU A 164 4.24 -14.90 11.50
CA LEU A 164 4.88 -13.95 12.41
C LEU A 164 4.99 -12.55 11.77
N MET A 165 5.35 -12.47 10.48
CA MET A 165 5.39 -11.21 9.73
C MET A 165 4.01 -10.53 9.68
N ILE A 166 2.96 -11.29 9.41
CA ILE A 166 1.59 -10.78 9.32
C ILE A 166 1.09 -10.30 10.68
N LEU A 167 1.30 -11.10 11.74
CA LEU A 167 0.94 -10.72 13.11
C LEU A 167 1.71 -9.48 13.56
N HIS A 168 3.01 -9.41 13.27
CA HIS A 168 3.84 -8.24 13.54
C HIS A 168 3.24 -6.99 12.87
N THR A 169 2.90 -7.08 11.59
CA THR A 169 2.32 -5.95 10.83
C THR A 169 0.97 -5.52 11.41
N LEU A 170 0.09 -6.47 11.72
CA LEU A 170 -1.21 -6.19 12.33
C LEU A 170 -1.06 -5.50 13.71
N ILE A 171 -0.14 -5.97 14.54
CA ILE A 171 0.14 -5.36 15.85
C ILE A 171 0.61 -3.91 15.68
N LEU A 172 1.48 -3.66 14.70
CA LEU A 172 1.93 -2.30 14.40
C LEU A 172 0.83 -1.40 13.87
N ASP A 173 -0.05 -1.88 12.99
CA ASP A 173 -1.21 -1.11 12.51
C ASP A 173 -2.16 -0.73 13.65
N VAL A 174 -2.47 -1.70 14.52
CA VAL A 174 -3.29 -1.46 15.71
C VAL A 174 -2.61 -0.45 16.64
N LEU A 175 -1.30 -0.59 16.88
CA LEU A 175 -0.54 0.38 17.68
C LEU A 175 -0.56 1.77 17.05
N GLY A 176 -0.34 1.87 15.74
CA GLY A 176 -0.38 3.11 14.98
C GLY A 176 -1.73 3.81 15.14
N LEU A 177 -2.84 3.05 15.02
CA LEU A 177 -4.18 3.56 15.27
C LEU A 177 -4.36 4.03 16.72
N ILE A 178 -3.89 3.25 17.70
CA ILE A 178 -3.94 3.64 19.12
C ILE A 178 -3.20 4.97 19.34
N LEU A 179 -2.00 5.13 18.77
CA LEU A 179 -1.21 6.36 18.88
C LEU A 179 -1.92 7.55 18.23
N VAL A 180 -2.48 7.38 17.04
CA VAL A 180 -3.29 8.41 16.35
C VAL A 180 -4.47 8.83 17.23
N VAL A 181 -5.28 7.89 17.71
CA VAL A 181 -6.45 8.17 18.55
C VAL A 181 -6.04 8.82 19.86
N TYR A 182 -4.98 8.35 20.51
CA TYR A 182 -4.45 8.90 21.75
C TYR A 182 -4.06 10.37 21.60
N PHE A 183 -3.23 10.70 20.60
CA PHE A 183 -2.79 12.08 20.41
C PHE A 183 -3.92 13.00 19.96
N LEU A 184 -4.87 12.51 19.17
CA LEU A 184 -6.03 13.30 18.74
C LEU A 184 -7.01 13.59 19.88
N LYS A 185 -7.30 12.59 20.74
CA LYS A 185 -8.10 12.81 21.94
C LYS A 185 -7.44 13.81 22.89
N LYS A 186 -6.11 13.82 23.00
CA LYS A 186 -5.37 14.85 23.74
C LYS A 186 -5.51 16.26 23.17
N GLN A 187 -5.78 16.40 21.88
CA GLN A 187 -6.13 17.68 21.25
C GLN A 187 -7.63 18.02 21.39
N GLY A 188 -8.42 17.20 22.10
CA GLY A 188 -9.87 17.32 22.21
C GLY A 188 -10.62 17.05 20.89
N SER A 189 -9.98 16.38 19.93
CA SER A 189 -10.49 16.20 18.57
C SER A 189 -11.50 15.06 18.49
N SER A 190 -12.43 15.17 17.55
CA SER A 190 -13.46 14.18 17.27
C SER A 190 -13.12 13.28 16.07
N TRP A 191 -13.76 12.11 15.97
CA TRP A 191 -13.65 11.22 14.80
C TRP A 191 -14.05 11.89 13.48
N ARG A 192 -14.94 12.89 13.54
CA ARG A 192 -15.34 13.66 12.36
C ARG A 192 -14.18 14.46 11.77
N GLU A 193 -13.25 14.93 12.60
CA GLU A 193 -12.07 15.68 12.16
C GLU A 193 -11.03 14.78 11.47
N LEU A 194 -11.00 13.48 11.79
CA LEU A 194 -10.24 12.49 11.02
C LEU A 194 -10.83 12.27 9.61
N GLY A 195 -12.09 12.63 9.39
CA GLY A 195 -12.82 12.33 8.16
C GLY A 195 -13.72 11.11 8.25
N PHE A 196 -14.02 10.60 9.45
CA PHE A 196 -15.19 9.72 9.68
C PHE A 196 -16.47 10.55 9.64
N ASN A 197 -16.72 11.14 8.48
CA ASN A 197 -17.88 11.93 8.15
C ASN A 197 -18.35 11.50 6.76
N ILE A 198 -19.64 11.25 6.61
CA ILE A 198 -20.24 10.87 5.33
C ILE A 198 -21.06 12.07 4.86
N PRO A 199 -20.62 12.80 3.83
CA PRO A 199 -21.32 13.97 3.31
C PRO A 199 -22.80 13.65 3.03
N GLN A 200 -23.70 14.36 3.70
CA GLN A 200 -25.16 14.18 3.58
C GLN A 200 -25.66 12.76 3.93
N GLY A 201 -24.86 11.94 4.63
CA GLY A 201 -25.21 10.55 4.95
C GLY A 201 -25.24 9.58 3.76
N LYS A 202 -24.78 9.99 2.56
CA LYS A 202 -24.91 9.21 1.33
C LYS A 202 -23.74 8.23 1.12
N VAL A 203 -23.73 7.14 1.88
CA VAL A 203 -22.69 6.08 1.85
C VAL A 203 -22.37 5.62 0.42
N PHE A 204 -23.38 5.14 -0.32
CA PHE A 204 -23.20 4.63 -1.69
C PHE A 204 -22.67 5.68 -2.67
N ARG A 205 -22.97 6.96 -2.43
CA ARG A 205 -22.43 8.05 -3.25
C ARG A 205 -20.93 8.22 -3.01
N GLU A 206 -20.48 8.16 -1.76
CA GLU A 206 -19.04 8.24 -1.45
C GLU A 206 -18.28 7.03 -2.01
N MET A 207 -18.86 5.83 -1.89
CA MET A 207 -18.27 4.63 -2.50
C MET A 207 -18.20 4.76 -4.03
N GLY A 208 -19.27 5.21 -4.68
CA GLY A 208 -19.29 5.45 -6.13
C GLY A 208 -18.28 6.52 -6.57
N ILE A 209 -18.04 7.54 -5.74
CA ILE A 209 -16.98 8.52 -5.96
C ILE A 209 -15.59 7.89 -5.83
N GLY A 210 -15.39 6.99 -4.86
CA GLY A 210 -14.18 6.18 -4.73
C GLY A 210 -13.89 5.32 -5.97
N ILE A 211 -14.90 4.62 -6.47
CA ILE A 211 -14.81 3.81 -7.70
C ILE A 211 -14.52 4.69 -8.92
N THR A 212 -15.23 5.81 -9.05
CA THR A 212 -14.97 6.78 -10.14
C THR A 212 -13.54 7.34 -10.06
N GLY A 213 -13.06 7.61 -8.83
CA GLY A 213 -11.68 8.04 -8.59
C GLY A 213 -10.65 6.98 -8.95
N TYR A 214 -10.93 5.70 -8.67
CA TYR A 214 -10.09 4.59 -9.12
C TYR A 214 -10.01 4.54 -10.65
N LEU A 215 -11.16 4.58 -11.33
CA LEU A 215 -11.21 4.57 -12.79
C LEU A 215 -10.42 5.74 -13.40
N GLY A 216 -10.58 6.96 -12.90
CA GLY A 216 -9.78 8.12 -13.38
C GLY A 216 -8.29 8.04 -13.02
N THR A 217 -7.91 7.34 -11.95
CA THR A 217 -6.49 7.17 -11.59
C THR A 217 -5.81 6.09 -12.43
N LEU A 218 -6.57 5.08 -12.87
CA LEU A 218 -6.06 3.88 -13.51
C LEU A 218 -5.24 4.15 -14.79
N PRO A 219 -5.65 5.01 -15.75
CA PRO A 219 -4.85 5.30 -16.93
C PRO A 219 -3.45 5.84 -16.62
N LEU A 220 -3.36 6.79 -15.69
CA LEU A 220 -2.08 7.37 -15.27
C LEU A 220 -1.22 6.33 -14.53
N PHE A 221 -1.84 5.52 -13.68
CA PHE A 221 -1.16 4.44 -12.98
C PHE A 221 -0.55 3.43 -13.96
N VAL A 222 -1.32 2.98 -14.95
CA VAL A 222 -0.84 2.06 -16.00
C VAL A 222 0.26 2.70 -16.84
N LEU A 223 0.12 3.97 -17.22
CA LEU A 223 1.16 4.70 -17.96
C LEU A 223 2.49 4.74 -17.19
N VAL A 224 2.44 5.03 -15.89
CA VAL A 224 3.65 5.03 -15.03
C VAL A 224 4.26 3.64 -14.93
N LEU A 225 3.44 2.60 -14.76
CA LEU A 225 3.93 1.21 -14.77
C LEU A 225 4.58 0.83 -16.11
N MET A 226 3.96 1.18 -17.24
CA MET A 226 4.51 0.92 -18.57
C MET A 226 5.85 1.64 -18.76
N ALA A 227 5.95 2.90 -18.33
CA ALA A 227 7.19 3.65 -18.39
C ALA A 227 8.29 2.99 -17.53
N LEU A 228 7.95 2.55 -16.32
CA LEU A 228 8.91 1.84 -15.46
C LEU A 228 9.35 0.52 -16.05
N MET A 229 8.45 -0.28 -16.62
CA MET A 229 8.80 -1.53 -17.29
C MET A 229 9.70 -1.29 -18.50
N TYR A 230 9.41 -0.25 -19.29
CA TYR A 230 10.25 0.15 -20.40
C TYR A 230 11.66 0.58 -19.95
N PHE A 231 11.78 1.39 -18.89
CA PHE A 231 13.10 1.72 -18.34
C PHE A 231 13.81 0.50 -17.76
N SER A 232 13.09 -0.38 -17.07
CA SER A 232 13.63 -1.63 -16.52
C SER A 232 14.29 -2.48 -17.61
N SER A 233 13.63 -2.62 -18.77
CA SER A 233 14.16 -3.39 -19.89
C SER A 233 15.40 -2.76 -20.52
N LEU A 234 15.47 -1.42 -20.60
CA LEU A 234 16.66 -0.71 -21.09
C LEU A 234 17.90 -0.94 -20.21
N PHE A 235 17.72 -1.15 -18.91
CA PHE A 235 18.80 -1.34 -17.95
C PHE A 235 18.99 -2.80 -17.51
N SER A 236 18.27 -3.75 -18.12
CA SER A 236 18.24 -5.16 -17.70
C SER A 236 18.01 -5.33 -16.20
N TYR A 237 17.20 -4.45 -15.62
CA TYR A 237 16.87 -4.47 -14.21
C TYR A 237 15.69 -5.42 -13.99
N GLU A 238 15.87 -6.41 -13.13
CA GLU A 238 14.80 -7.28 -12.66
C GLU A 238 14.25 -6.75 -11.33
N PRO A 239 13.00 -6.25 -11.28
CA PRO A 239 12.42 -5.77 -10.04
C PRO A 239 12.24 -6.93 -9.06
N PRO A 240 12.53 -6.73 -7.76
CA PRO A 240 12.33 -7.77 -6.76
C PRO A 240 10.83 -8.11 -6.65
N PRO A 241 10.47 -9.39 -6.39
CA PRO A 241 9.09 -9.78 -6.22
C PRO A 241 8.50 -9.10 -4.98
N HIS A 242 7.21 -8.77 -5.05
CA HIS A 242 6.50 -8.17 -3.92
C HIS A 242 6.43 -9.18 -2.75
N PRO A 243 6.59 -8.77 -1.47
CA PRO A 243 6.61 -9.71 -0.33
C PRO A 243 5.38 -10.62 -0.23
N LEU A 244 4.20 -10.12 -0.63
CA LEU A 244 2.97 -10.92 -0.71
C LEU A 244 3.08 -12.10 -1.69
N VAL A 245 3.91 -12.01 -2.75
CA VAL A 245 4.18 -13.12 -3.67
C VAL A 245 4.76 -14.30 -2.90
N ASN A 246 5.71 -14.05 -2.00
CA ASN A 246 6.33 -15.11 -1.20
C ASN A 246 5.28 -15.80 -0.32
N VAL A 247 4.47 -15.04 0.41
CA VAL A 247 3.38 -15.60 1.24
C VAL A 247 2.41 -16.42 0.39
N PHE A 248 2.01 -15.90 -0.76
CA PHE A 248 1.01 -16.53 -1.62
C PHE A 248 1.55 -17.75 -2.39
N VAL A 249 2.83 -17.81 -2.71
CA VAL A 249 3.47 -18.95 -3.38
C VAL A 249 3.83 -20.04 -2.36
N GLU A 250 4.36 -19.67 -1.21
CA GLU A 250 4.94 -20.60 -0.23
C GLU A 250 3.91 -21.22 0.71
N GLU A 251 2.87 -20.47 1.10
CA GLU A 251 1.94 -20.89 2.15
C GLU A 251 0.60 -21.43 1.64
N GLU A 252 0.28 -21.27 0.36
CA GLU A 252 -1.02 -21.67 -0.19
C GLU A 252 -1.36 -23.15 0.05
N LYS A 253 -0.40 -24.04 -0.15
CA LYS A 253 -0.61 -25.49 0.06
C LYS A 253 -0.53 -25.89 1.54
N ARG A 254 0.12 -25.08 2.38
CA ARG A 254 0.44 -25.44 3.78
C ARG A 254 -0.55 -24.86 4.78
N GLN A 255 -0.99 -23.62 4.57
CA GLN A 255 -1.85 -22.86 5.47
C GLN A 255 -2.87 -22.00 4.70
N PRO A 256 -3.93 -22.60 4.11
CA PRO A 256 -4.94 -21.86 3.34
C PRO A 256 -5.59 -20.69 4.09
N PHE A 257 -5.79 -20.84 5.40
CA PHE A 257 -6.30 -19.76 6.26
C PHE A 257 -5.38 -18.54 6.26
N LEU A 258 -4.06 -18.74 6.28
CA LEU A 258 -3.08 -17.66 6.27
C LEU A 258 -3.15 -16.85 4.97
N VAL A 259 -3.37 -17.54 3.84
CA VAL A 259 -3.56 -16.88 2.54
C VAL A 259 -4.84 -16.07 2.52
N ILE A 260 -5.97 -16.62 2.98
CA ILE A 260 -7.24 -15.89 3.05
C ILE A 260 -7.11 -14.65 3.94
N PHE A 261 -6.47 -14.79 5.11
CA PHE A 261 -6.22 -13.67 6.00
C PHE A 261 -5.30 -12.62 5.37
N SER A 262 -4.24 -13.03 4.68
CA SER A 262 -3.32 -12.13 3.97
C SER A 262 -4.02 -11.37 2.84
N ILE A 263 -4.93 -12.02 2.11
CA ILE A 263 -5.77 -11.38 1.08
C ILE A 263 -6.65 -10.34 1.74
N LEU A 264 -7.40 -10.70 2.80
CA LEU A 264 -8.26 -9.75 3.50
C LEU A 264 -7.45 -8.58 4.09
N PHE A 265 -6.26 -8.88 4.60
CA PHE A 265 -5.37 -7.90 5.18
C PHE A 265 -4.88 -6.90 4.12
N GLY A 266 -4.26 -7.38 3.04
CA GLY A 266 -3.75 -6.52 1.97
C GLY A 266 -4.83 -5.83 1.15
N ALA A 267 -5.99 -6.45 0.95
CA ALA A 267 -7.08 -5.90 0.17
C ALA A 267 -7.91 -4.86 0.93
N VAL A 268 -8.07 -5.04 2.25
CA VAL A 268 -9.04 -4.26 3.04
C VAL A 268 -8.43 -3.67 4.30
N ILE A 269 -7.88 -4.50 5.19
CA ILE A 269 -7.49 -4.06 6.54
C ILE A 269 -6.35 -3.02 6.46
N GLY A 270 -5.25 -3.35 5.79
CA GLY A 270 -4.11 -2.46 5.58
C GLY A 270 -4.52 -1.13 4.96
N PRO A 271 -5.20 -1.12 3.80
CA PRO A 271 -5.72 0.11 3.19
C PRO A 271 -6.56 0.98 4.14
N VAL A 272 -7.38 0.38 5.01
CA VAL A 272 -8.17 1.14 6.00
C VAL A 272 -7.27 1.81 7.04
N PHE A 273 -6.31 1.10 7.63
CA PHE A 273 -5.36 1.67 8.59
C PHE A 273 -4.51 2.77 7.96
N GLU A 274 -4.01 2.52 6.75
CA GLU A 274 -3.22 3.47 5.97
C GLU A 274 -4.03 4.74 5.67
N GLU A 275 -5.30 4.64 5.25
CA GLU A 275 -6.11 5.83 5.00
C GLU A 275 -6.37 6.65 6.28
N ILE A 276 -6.59 5.99 7.43
CA ILE A 276 -6.74 6.68 8.71
C ILE A 276 -5.47 7.46 9.05
N PHE A 277 -4.30 6.83 8.92
CA PHE A 277 -3.02 7.46 9.25
C PHE A 277 -2.63 8.53 8.23
N PHE A 278 -2.61 8.22 6.93
CA PHE A 278 -2.09 9.13 5.92
C PHE A 278 -3.08 10.25 5.59
N ARG A 279 -4.38 9.94 5.47
CA ARG A 279 -5.38 10.90 4.98
C ARG A 279 -6.12 11.53 6.13
N GLY A 280 -6.47 10.75 7.15
CA GLY A 280 -7.14 11.27 8.33
C GLY A 280 -6.22 12.04 9.29
N PHE A 281 -4.94 11.68 9.37
CA PHE A 281 -4.01 12.23 10.37
C PHE A 281 -2.83 13.02 9.76
N CYS A 282 -2.00 12.39 8.94
CA CYS A 282 -0.77 12.99 8.40
C CYS A 282 -1.07 14.17 7.46
N TYR A 283 -1.95 13.97 6.46
CA TYR A 283 -2.28 14.98 5.46
C TYR A 283 -2.86 16.28 6.07
N PRO A 284 -3.85 16.25 6.99
CA PRO A 284 -4.37 17.47 7.62
C PRO A 284 -3.31 18.26 8.39
N ILE A 285 -2.42 17.55 9.11
CA ILE A 285 -1.29 18.18 9.83
C ILE A 285 -0.38 18.88 8.83
N LEU A 286 0.03 18.20 7.77
CA LEU A 286 0.91 18.78 6.76
C LEU A 286 0.24 19.96 6.05
N LYS A 287 -1.05 19.85 5.72
CA LYS A 287 -1.82 20.90 5.06
C LYS A 287 -1.81 22.20 5.85
N GLY A 288 -1.98 22.12 7.17
CA GLY A 288 -1.90 23.28 8.07
C GLY A 288 -0.50 23.90 8.16
N LYS A 289 0.54 23.31 7.56
CA LYS A 289 1.93 23.81 7.67
C LYS A 289 2.58 24.15 6.34
N ILE A 290 2.22 23.44 5.26
CA ILE A 290 2.83 23.62 3.92
C ILE A 290 1.79 23.77 2.81
N GLY A 291 0.53 24.00 3.17
CA GLY A 291 -0.56 24.18 2.23
C GLY A 291 -1.01 22.87 1.57
N LYS A 292 -2.10 22.97 0.80
CA LYS A 292 -2.79 21.82 0.19
C LYS A 292 -1.88 20.99 -0.72
N VAL A 293 -1.25 21.63 -1.71
CA VAL A 293 -0.45 20.92 -2.73
C VAL A 293 0.79 20.29 -2.10
N GLY A 294 1.52 21.05 -1.27
CA GLY A 294 2.69 20.54 -0.56
C GLY A 294 2.34 19.35 0.34
N ALA A 295 1.20 19.41 1.03
CA ALA A 295 0.74 18.30 1.86
C ALA A 295 0.41 17.05 1.06
N MET A 296 -0.27 17.17 -0.08
CA MET A 296 -0.55 16.02 -0.97
C MET A 296 0.75 15.35 -1.40
N VAL A 297 1.72 16.14 -1.88
CA VAL A 297 3.00 15.60 -2.36
C VAL A 297 3.77 14.93 -1.23
N VAL A 298 3.94 15.61 -0.09
CA VAL A 298 4.74 15.08 1.03
C VAL A 298 4.07 13.87 1.68
N SER A 299 2.75 13.87 1.88
CA SER A 299 2.06 12.70 2.45
C SER A 299 2.11 11.50 1.51
N SER A 300 2.00 11.72 0.19
CA SER A 300 2.04 10.65 -0.81
C SER A 300 3.45 10.10 -1.00
N ALA A 301 4.47 10.95 -0.94
CA ALA A 301 5.86 10.51 -0.95
C ALA A 301 6.17 9.70 0.32
N PHE A 302 5.70 10.16 1.48
CA PHE A 302 5.86 9.41 2.73
C PHE A 302 5.16 8.05 2.65
N PHE A 303 3.92 8.00 2.17
CA PHE A 303 3.18 6.77 1.92
C PHE A 303 3.93 5.80 0.99
N ALA A 304 4.44 6.28 -0.15
CA ALA A 304 5.21 5.44 -1.06
C ALA A 304 6.54 4.94 -0.47
N SER A 305 7.21 5.78 0.34
CA SER A 305 8.54 5.46 0.90
C SER A 305 8.52 4.31 1.91
N ILE A 306 7.41 4.14 2.65
CA ILE A 306 7.29 3.07 3.66
C ILE A 306 7.08 1.68 3.07
N HIS A 307 6.92 1.56 1.74
CA HIS A 307 6.79 0.27 1.05
C HIS A 307 8.15 -0.35 0.65
N HIS A 308 9.26 0.32 1.00
CA HIS A 308 10.64 -0.18 0.98
C HIS A 308 11.14 -0.79 -0.35
N THR A 309 10.48 -0.49 -1.46
CA THR A 309 10.82 -1.01 -2.79
C THR A 309 10.83 0.13 -3.80
N GLY A 310 12.03 0.52 -4.25
CA GLY A 310 12.22 1.69 -5.11
C GLY A 310 11.45 1.62 -6.43
N PHE A 311 11.27 0.42 -6.98
CA PHE A 311 10.56 0.20 -8.23
C PHE A 311 9.07 0.60 -8.16
N VAL A 312 8.39 0.28 -7.06
CA VAL A 312 6.94 0.57 -6.90
C VAL A 312 6.67 1.95 -6.29
N PHE A 313 7.71 2.71 -5.95
CA PHE A 313 7.56 4.04 -5.36
C PHE A 313 6.65 4.94 -6.20
N TRP A 314 6.89 5.04 -7.52
CA TRP A 314 6.13 5.95 -8.39
C TRP A 314 4.65 5.54 -8.56
N PRO A 315 4.32 4.27 -8.83
CA PRO A 315 2.93 3.81 -8.84
C PRO A 315 2.20 4.10 -7.53
N ILE A 316 2.82 3.80 -6.38
CA ILE A 316 2.23 4.03 -5.05
C ILE A 316 2.14 5.54 -4.76
N PHE A 317 3.09 6.34 -5.23
CA PHE A 317 3.04 7.80 -5.11
C PHE A 317 1.85 8.38 -5.86
N ILE A 318 1.59 7.94 -7.10
CA ILE A 318 0.44 8.38 -7.90
C ILE A 318 -0.88 7.96 -7.24
N LEU A 319 -0.98 6.71 -6.78
CA LEU A 319 -2.12 6.27 -5.98
C LEU A 319 -2.28 7.16 -4.75
N GLY A 320 -1.18 7.46 -4.06
CA GLY A 320 -1.17 8.29 -2.88
C GLY A 320 -1.69 9.72 -3.12
N MET A 321 -1.30 10.31 -4.25
CA MET A 321 -1.76 11.62 -4.71
C MET A 321 -3.26 11.61 -5.02
N ALA A 322 -3.76 10.56 -5.68
CA ALA A 322 -5.18 10.40 -5.95
C ALA A 322 -6.01 10.28 -4.66
N LEU A 323 -5.55 9.47 -3.70
CA LEU A 323 -6.17 9.30 -2.40
C LEU A 323 -6.21 10.62 -1.61
N ALA A 324 -5.09 11.36 -1.56
CA ALA A 324 -5.02 12.67 -0.89
C ALA A 324 -5.93 13.71 -1.57
N TYR A 325 -5.98 13.72 -2.90
CA TYR A 325 -6.88 14.58 -3.66
C TYR A 325 -8.35 14.26 -3.38
N LEU A 326 -8.72 12.98 -3.32
CA LEU A 326 -10.08 12.56 -3.04
C LEU A 326 -10.48 12.88 -1.60
N TYR A 327 -9.62 12.62 -0.62
CA TYR A 327 -9.83 13.04 0.76
C TYR A 327 -10.02 14.55 0.87
N GLU A 328 -9.15 15.35 0.25
CA GLU A 328 -9.23 16.81 0.29
C GLU A 328 -10.53 17.36 -0.32
N THR A 329 -11.05 16.70 -1.35
CA THR A 329 -12.28 17.13 -2.01
C THR A 329 -13.52 16.66 -1.25
N ARG A 330 -13.50 15.46 -0.66
CA ARG A 330 -14.66 14.86 0.00
C ARG A 330 -14.74 15.13 1.50
N ARG A 331 -13.61 15.44 2.15
CA ARG A 331 -13.49 15.51 3.63
C ARG A 331 -14.09 14.28 4.30
N SER A 332 -13.87 13.13 3.67
CA SER A 332 -14.37 11.82 4.07
C SER A 332 -13.31 10.79 3.78
N LEU A 333 -13.12 9.85 4.71
CA LEU A 333 -12.25 8.70 4.52
C LEU A 333 -12.88 7.63 3.63
N LEU A 334 -14.22 7.59 3.52
CA LEU A 334 -14.89 6.50 2.81
C LEU A 334 -14.56 6.45 1.31
N ALA A 335 -14.51 7.61 0.65
CA ALA A 335 -14.18 7.70 -0.77
C ALA A 335 -12.74 7.24 -1.07
N PRO A 336 -11.68 7.76 -0.42
CA PRO A 336 -10.33 7.27 -0.64
C PRO A 336 -10.14 5.82 -0.14
N MET A 337 -10.76 5.38 0.98
CA MET A 337 -10.76 3.97 1.38
C MET A 337 -11.33 3.07 0.29
N THR A 338 -12.46 3.47 -0.33
CA THR A 338 -13.06 2.69 -1.42
C THR A 338 -12.12 2.61 -2.62
N LEU A 339 -11.51 3.72 -3.03
CA LEU A 339 -10.51 3.74 -4.10
C LEU A 339 -9.37 2.77 -3.79
N HIS A 340 -8.84 2.85 -2.56
CA HIS A 340 -7.68 2.09 -2.14
C HIS A 340 -7.96 0.58 -2.05
N VAL A 341 -9.11 0.21 -1.48
CA VAL A 341 -9.58 -1.18 -1.37
C VAL A 341 -9.87 -1.78 -2.74
N VAL A 342 -10.53 -1.04 -3.64
CA VAL A 342 -10.76 -1.48 -5.03
C VAL A 342 -9.43 -1.71 -5.74
N HIS A 343 -8.49 -0.78 -5.61
CA HIS A 343 -7.16 -0.90 -6.20
C HIS A 343 -6.42 -2.16 -5.73
N ASN A 344 -6.31 -2.36 -4.41
CA ASN A 344 -5.61 -3.51 -3.86
C ASN A 344 -6.33 -4.83 -4.18
N SER A 345 -7.66 -4.86 -4.07
CA SER A 345 -8.45 -6.07 -4.36
C SER A 345 -8.26 -6.52 -5.82
N LEU A 346 -8.27 -5.58 -6.76
CA LEU A 346 -8.08 -5.88 -8.18
C LEU A 346 -6.65 -6.32 -8.50
N LEU A 347 -5.63 -5.68 -7.91
CA LEU A 347 -4.23 -6.10 -8.11
C LEU A 347 -3.94 -7.45 -7.48
N ILE A 348 -4.43 -7.72 -6.26
CA ILE A 348 -4.28 -9.02 -5.60
C ILE A 348 -5.03 -10.09 -6.39
N GLY A 349 -6.26 -9.84 -6.82
CA GLY A 349 -7.04 -10.77 -7.64
C GLY A 349 -6.35 -11.10 -8.97
N TYR A 350 -5.83 -10.08 -9.66
CA TYR A 350 -5.07 -10.26 -10.89
C TYR A 350 -3.78 -11.06 -10.64
N PHE A 351 -3.08 -10.81 -9.54
CA PHE A 351 -1.88 -11.57 -9.17
C PHE A 351 -2.18 -13.08 -9.03
N PHE A 352 -3.24 -13.45 -8.29
CA PHE A 352 -3.61 -14.86 -8.13
C PHE A 352 -4.00 -15.52 -9.46
N LEU A 353 -4.71 -14.78 -10.30
CA LEU A 353 -5.10 -15.25 -11.62
C LEU A 353 -3.87 -15.48 -12.52
N ALA A 354 -2.95 -14.51 -12.57
CA ALA A 354 -1.72 -14.60 -13.33
C ALA A 354 -0.84 -15.76 -12.83
N LYS A 355 -0.70 -15.91 -11.51
CA LYS A 355 0.01 -17.03 -10.88
C LYS A 355 -0.56 -18.38 -11.34
N GLN A 356 -1.89 -18.55 -11.28
CA GLN A 356 -2.53 -19.81 -11.71
C GLN A 356 -2.32 -20.09 -13.20
N VAL A 357 -2.37 -19.07 -14.06
CA VAL A 357 -2.06 -19.22 -15.50
C VAL A 357 -0.62 -19.70 -15.69
N ILE A 358 0.35 -19.05 -15.03
CA ILE A 358 1.77 -19.43 -15.12
C ILE A 358 1.97 -20.87 -14.65
N SER A 359 1.45 -21.23 -13.47
CA SER A 359 1.60 -22.58 -12.91
C SER A 359 0.88 -23.67 -13.70
N SER A 360 -0.20 -23.35 -14.44
CA SER A 360 -0.95 -24.33 -15.22
C SER A 360 -0.41 -24.48 -16.65
N SER A 361 0.29 -23.46 -17.16
CA SER A 361 0.84 -23.46 -18.52
C SER A 361 1.98 -24.48 -18.70
N HIS A 362 2.60 -24.87 -17.59
CA HIS A 362 3.63 -25.90 -17.53
C HIS A 362 3.40 -26.76 -16.28
N PRO A 363 2.62 -27.86 -16.37
CA PRO A 363 2.56 -28.80 -15.26
C PRO A 363 3.98 -29.34 -14.99
N LEU A 364 4.42 -29.19 -13.74
CA LEU A 364 5.69 -29.70 -13.21
C LEU A 364 5.86 -31.21 -13.47
#